data_AF-A0AAN0JT31-F1
#
_entry.id   AF-A0AAN0JT31-F1
#
_cell.length_a   1.000
_cell.length_b   1.000
_cell.length_c   1.000
_cell.angle_alpha   90.00
_cell.angle_beta   90.00
_cell.angle_gamma   90.00
#
_symmetry.space_group_name_H-M   'P 1'
#
loop_
_entity.id
_entity.type
_entity.pdbx_description
1 polymer ?
#
loop_
_entity_poly.entity_id
_entity_poly.type
_entity_poly.pdbx_seq_one_letter_code
_entity_poly.pdbx_strand_id
1 'polypeptide(L)'
;MKLFESRVNQFPLTPSYATCSISVYAEIGVAKKPLHCPIKLTGIDPSMTIYIDRCPPPTPSIIDSTSSRSSTATIIQTRRETEEGTFRSDIAHRVMTECTSLIKDCGTDIHFLVDKLLQYKIVNVREKRRIVAQESDAERMDELLLIILSSICMDGKVFGILLDILREEDTLRTIKLANELIQKYDFLTTD
;
A
#
# COMPACT_ATOMS: atom_id res chain seq x y z
N MET A 1 -0.31 -26.58 10.74
CA MET A 1 0.27 -26.03 9.50
C MET A 1 0.99 -27.15 8.77
N LYS A 2 0.65 -27.41 7.51
CA LYS A 2 1.42 -28.35 6.66
C LYS A 2 2.31 -27.51 5.77
N LEU A 3 3.63 -27.67 5.91
CA LEU A 3 4.61 -27.06 5.02
C LEU A 3 4.86 -28.02 3.87
N PHE A 4 4.64 -27.55 2.65
CA PHE A 4 4.98 -28.30 1.45
C PHE A 4 6.32 -27.79 0.94
N GLU A 5 7.32 -28.67 0.92
CA GLU A 5 8.62 -28.38 0.35
C GLU A 5 8.50 -28.36 -1.18
N SER A 6 8.94 -27.27 -1.80
CA SER A 6 9.05 -27.16 -3.25
C SER A 6 10.51 -26.91 -3.61
N ARG A 7 11.10 -27.81 -4.40
CA ARG A 7 12.47 -27.68 -4.91
C ARG A 7 12.43 -27.05 -6.30
N VAL A 8 13.16 -25.96 -6.47
CA VAL A 8 13.42 -25.39 -7.79
C VAL A 8 14.54 -26.22 -8.43
N ASN A 9 14.18 -27.14 -9.33
CA ASN A 9 15.12 -28.06 -9.96
C ASN A 9 15.89 -27.43 -11.15
N GLN A 10 15.47 -26.25 -11.64
CA GLN A 10 16.02 -25.67 -12.86
C GLN A 10 16.10 -24.14 -12.73
N PHE A 11 17.33 -23.64 -12.65
CA PHE A 11 17.61 -22.20 -12.76
C PHE A 11 17.76 -21.85 -14.25
N PRO A 12 16.93 -20.97 -14.83
CA PRO A 12 17.19 -20.46 -16.17
C PRO A 12 18.51 -19.66 -16.18
N LEU A 13 19.34 -19.83 -17.20
CA LEU A 13 20.64 -19.15 -17.25
C LEU A 13 20.43 -17.64 -17.48
N THR A 14 20.93 -16.82 -16.52
CA THR A 14 21.23 -15.37 -16.57
C THR A 14 20.11 -14.34 -16.80
N PRO A 15 19.89 -13.37 -15.87
CA PRO A 15 19.91 -13.51 -14.42
C PRO A 15 18.57 -14.12 -13.96
N SER A 16 18.62 -15.32 -13.38
CA SER A 16 17.42 -15.97 -12.83
C SER A 16 17.08 -15.42 -11.46
N TYR A 17 16.12 -14.52 -11.39
CA TYR A 17 15.38 -14.32 -10.15
C TYR A 17 14.40 -15.49 -10.01
N ALA A 18 14.74 -16.48 -9.19
CA ALA A 18 13.78 -17.49 -8.78
C ALA A 18 12.78 -16.84 -7.81
N THR A 19 11.53 -16.67 -8.24
CA THR A 19 10.46 -16.16 -7.39
C THR A 19 9.71 -17.34 -6.77
N CYS A 20 9.51 -17.29 -5.45
CA CYS A 20 8.72 -18.27 -4.71
C CYS A 20 7.56 -17.53 -4.05
N SER A 21 6.33 -18.00 -4.27
CA SER A 21 5.14 -17.50 -3.58
C SER A 21 4.76 -18.47 -2.45
N ILE A 22 4.57 -17.93 -1.25
CA ILE A 22 4.11 -18.68 -0.08
C ILE A 22 2.79 -18.05 0.36
N SER A 23 1.74 -18.87 0.46
CA SER A 23 0.44 -18.45 0.97
C SER A 23 0.11 -19.21 2.24
N VAL A 24 -0.38 -18.49 3.26
CA VAL A 24 -0.74 -19.04 4.57
C VAL A 24 -2.21 -18.77 4.79
N TYR A 25 -2.97 -19.84 5.07
CA TYR A 25 -4.40 -19.78 5.27
C TYR A 25 -4.77 -20.30 6.66
N ALA A 26 -5.74 -19.64 7.29
CA ALA A 26 -6.37 -20.08 8.52
C ALA A 26 -7.88 -19.88 8.39
N GLU A 27 -8.66 -20.81 8.94
CA GLU A 27 -10.10 -20.64 9.06
C GLU A 27 -10.43 -19.55 10.09
N ILE A 28 -11.45 -18.75 9.79
CA ILE A 28 -11.93 -17.66 10.65
C ILE A 28 -12.39 -18.25 11.99
N GLY A 29 -11.91 -17.71 13.10
CA GLY A 29 -12.24 -18.16 14.46
C GLY A 29 -11.44 -19.39 14.96
N VAL A 30 -10.64 -20.04 14.10
CA VAL A 30 -9.82 -21.20 14.49
C VAL A 30 -8.44 -20.77 15.02
N ALA A 31 -7.81 -19.77 14.38
CA ALA A 31 -6.54 -19.24 14.85
C ALA A 31 -6.78 -18.34 16.08
N LYS A 32 -6.29 -18.77 17.26
CA LYS A 32 -6.44 -18.01 18.53
C LYS A 32 -5.14 -17.38 19.03
N LYS A 33 -4.00 -17.73 18.42
CA LYS A 33 -2.67 -17.23 18.79
C LYS A 33 -1.94 -16.75 17.55
N PRO A 34 -1.10 -15.69 17.66
CA PRO A 34 -0.20 -15.30 16.59
C PRO A 34 0.67 -16.48 16.14
N LEU A 35 0.79 -16.64 14.83
CA LEU A 35 1.71 -17.55 14.20
C LEU A 35 3.03 -16.81 14.01
N HIS A 36 4.10 -17.33 14.62
CA HIS A 36 5.47 -16.93 14.36
C HIS A 36 6.23 -18.18 13.91
N CYS A 37 6.46 -18.31 12.60
CA CYS A 37 7.06 -19.51 12.02
C CYS A 37 8.38 -19.16 11.31
N PRO A 38 9.54 -19.56 11.87
CA PRO A 38 10.81 -19.45 11.16
C PRO A 38 10.89 -20.48 10.04
N ILE A 39 11.33 -20.05 8.87
CA ILE A 39 11.61 -20.89 7.69
C ILE A 39 13.09 -20.72 7.35
N LYS A 40 13.87 -21.75 7.66
CA LYS A 40 15.29 -21.79 7.30
C LYS A 40 15.43 -22.06 5.81
N LEU A 41 16.07 -21.16 5.08
CA LEU A 41 16.40 -21.40 3.68
C LEU A 41 17.68 -22.23 3.61
N THR A 42 17.60 -23.36 2.92
CA THR A 42 18.73 -24.25 2.67
C THR A 42 19.32 -23.98 1.29
N GLY A 43 20.66 -24.01 1.17
CA GLY A 43 21.34 -23.81 -0.11
C GLY A 43 21.59 -22.36 -0.52
N ILE A 44 21.46 -21.41 0.43
CA ILE A 44 21.81 -19.99 0.24
C ILE A 44 23.01 -19.67 1.13
N ASP A 45 23.98 -18.93 0.59
CA ASP A 45 25.15 -18.40 1.30
C ASP A 45 25.23 -16.87 1.07
N PRO A 46 25.14 -16.04 2.13
CA PRO A 46 25.03 -16.40 3.54
C PRO A 46 23.70 -17.07 3.88
N SER A 47 23.73 -17.96 4.88
CA SER A 47 22.53 -18.64 5.36
C SER A 47 21.47 -17.63 5.79
N MET A 48 20.22 -17.82 5.35
CA MET A 48 19.13 -16.90 5.64
C MET A 48 17.92 -17.62 6.20
N THR A 49 17.22 -16.98 7.15
CA THR A 49 15.96 -17.45 7.73
C THR A 49 14.90 -16.40 7.49
N ILE A 50 13.75 -16.81 6.94
CA ILE A 50 12.58 -15.95 6.76
C ILE A 50 11.59 -16.23 7.88
N TYR A 51 10.93 -15.20 8.41
CA TYR A 51 9.89 -15.35 9.43
C TYR A 51 8.51 -15.10 8.82
N ILE A 52 7.56 -15.97 9.12
CA ILE A 52 6.14 -15.72 8.87
C ILE A 52 5.50 -15.30 10.19
N ASP A 53 5.18 -14.02 10.28
CA ASP A 53 4.45 -13.43 11.40
C ASP A 53 3.02 -13.10 10.96
N ARG A 54 2.05 -13.82 11.52
CA ARG A 54 0.62 -13.64 11.25
C ARG A 54 -0.15 -13.60 12.56
N CYS A 55 -0.82 -12.49 12.83
CA CYS A 55 -1.80 -12.42 13.90
C CYS A 55 -3.13 -13.04 13.44
N PRO A 56 -3.89 -13.73 14.32
CA PRO A 56 -5.23 -14.15 14.00
C PRO A 56 -6.11 -12.92 13.71
N PRO A 57 -7.06 -13.02 12.76
CA PRO A 57 -8.00 -11.93 12.51
C PRO A 57 -8.81 -11.64 13.77
N PRO A 58 -9.11 -10.37 14.09
CA PRO A 58 -9.93 -10.02 15.24
C PRO A 58 -11.30 -10.69 15.12
N THR A 59 -11.73 -11.40 16.15
CA THR A 59 -13.11 -11.89 16.25
C THR A 59 -14.06 -10.70 16.18
N PRO A 60 -15.14 -10.73 15.38
CA PRO A 60 -16.12 -9.66 15.34
C PRO A 60 -16.81 -9.56 16.70
N SER A 61 -16.42 -8.56 17.48
CA SER A 61 -17.09 -8.21 18.73
C SER A 61 -18.39 -7.47 18.40
N ILE A 62 -19.52 -8.05 18.82
CA ILE A 62 -20.80 -7.34 18.88
C ILE A 62 -20.59 -6.12 19.77
N ILE A 63 -21.02 -4.98 19.22
CA ILE A 63 -20.85 -3.63 19.75
C ILE A 63 -21.56 -3.53 21.10
N ASP A 64 -20.87 -3.02 22.12
CA ASP A 64 -21.54 -2.29 23.19
C ASP A 64 -20.75 -1.01 23.48
N SER A 65 -21.44 0.11 23.27
CA SER A 65 -20.93 1.46 23.40
C SER A 65 -20.73 1.81 24.87
N THR A 66 -19.52 2.15 25.30
CA THR A 66 -19.35 3.05 26.45
C THR A 66 -18.01 3.79 26.40
N SER A 67 -18.10 5.12 26.34
CA SER A 67 -16.98 6.06 26.35
C SER A 67 -16.08 5.93 27.58
N SER A 68 -14.77 5.96 27.37
CA SER A 68 -13.84 6.62 28.29
C SER A 68 -12.49 6.91 27.62
N ARG A 69 -12.01 8.13 27.89
CA ARG A 69 -10.90 8.81 27.24
C ARG A 69 -9.71 8.82 28.20
N SER A 70 -8.53 8.31 27.83
CA SER A 70 -7.23 8.76 28.38
C SER A 70 -6.00 8.24 27.60
N SER A 71 -5.25 9.20 27.06
CA SER A 71 -3.80 9.36 26.88
C SER A 71 -2.82 8.25 26.44
N THR A 72 -2.00 8.65 25.44
CA THR A 72 -0.55 8.38 25.22
C THR A 72 -0.07 6.96 24.97
N ALA A 73 0.30 6.64 23.71
CA ALA A 73 1.63 6.17 23.29
C ALA A 73 1.59 5.61 21.85
N THR A 74 2.55 6.06 21.03
CA THR A 74 3.20 5.34 19.93
C THR A 74 2.29 4.53 19.00
N ILE A 75 1.72 5.20 18.00
CA ILE A 75 1.03 4.54 16.88
C ILE A 75 2.09 4.05 15.89
N ILE A 76 2.64 2.86 16.13
CA ILE A 76 3.09 2.01 15.02
C ILE A 76 1.80 1.53 14.38
N GLN A 77 1.38 2.22 13.32
CA GLN A 77 0.17 1.91 12.58
C GLN A 77 0.42 0.62 11.78
N THR A 78 0.25 -0.52 12.46
CA THR A 78 0.07 -1.81 11.81
C THR A 78 -1.08 -1.67 10.83
N ARG A 79 -0.74 -1.76 9.54
CA ARG A 79 -1.56 -2.20 8.41
C ARG A 79 -3.01 -2.52 8.83
N ARG A 80 -3.88 -1.52 8.74
CA ARG A 80 -5.33 -1.77 8.75
C ARG A 80 -5.61 -2.60 7.51
N GLU A 81 -5.85 -3.89 7.71
CA GLU A 81 -6.63 -4.66 6.75
C GLU A 81 -8.01 -3.98 6.70
N THR A 82 -8.28 -3.38 5.55
CA THR A 82 -9.45 -2.60 5.22
C THR A 82 -10.70 -3.48 5.26
N GLU A 83 -11.37 -3.51 6.42
CA GLU A 83 -12.82 -3.69 6.50
C GLU A 83 -13.44 -2.38 6.97
N GLU A 84 -13.31 -1.35 6.13
CA GLU A 84 -14.16 -0.16 6.16
C GLU A 84 -14.21 0.34 4.73
N GLY A 85 -15.41 0.66 4.23
CA GLY A 85 -15.72 0.74 2.81
C GLY A 85 -14.67 1.42 1.93
N THR A 86 -14.51 0.94 0.70
CA THR A 86 -13.82 1.63 -0.40
C THR A 86 -13.96 3.15 -0.22
N PHE A 87 -12.82 3.87 -0.22
CA PHE A 87 -12.84 5.33 -0.17
C PHE A 87 -13.88 5.86 -1.16
N ARG A 88 -14.69 6.80 -0.71
CA ARG A 88 -15.68 7.46 -1.54
C ARG A 88 -14.95 8.24 -2.63
N SER A 89 -15.14 7.80 -3.87
CA SER A 89 -14.48 8.35 -5.05
C SER A 89 -14.67 9.87 -5.17
N ASP A 90 -15.88 10.38 -4.90
CA ASP A 90 -16.20 11.79 -4.99
C ASP A 90 -15.44 12.64 -3.95
N ILE A 91 -15.36 12.16 -2.71
CA ILE A 91 -14.58 12.83 -1.65
C ILE A 91 -13.08 12.73 -1.95
N ALA A 92 -12.59 11.54 -2.30
CA ALA A 92 -11.18 11.32 -2.61
C ALA A 92 -10.70 12.17 -3.79
N HIS A 93 -11.51 12.26 -4.85
CA HIS A 93 -11.24 13.13 -5.99
C HIS A 93 -11.18 14.59 -5.56
N ARG A 94 -12.12 15.04 -4.70
CA ARG A 94 -12.14 16.40 -4.18
C ARG A 94 -10.89 16.71 -3.35
N VAL A 95 -10.50 15.82 -2.43
CA VAL A 95 -9.27 15.96 -1.62
C VAL A 95 -8.06 16.11 -2.53
N MET A 96 -7.89 15.19 -3.47
CA MET A 96 -6.77 15.21 -4.41
C MET A 96 -6.73 16.49 -5.23
N THR A 97 -7.89 16.95 -5.71
CA THR A 97 -7.99 18.21 -6.47
C THR A 97 -7.56 19.40 -5.62
N GLU A 98 -8.08 19.52 -4.40
CA GLU A 98 -7.76 20.65 -3.51
C GLU A 98 -6.32 20.61 -2.96
N CYS A 99 -5.69 19.43 -2.93
CA CYS A 99 -4.31 19.24 -2.48
C CYS A 99 -3.30 19.19 -3.64
N THR A 100 -3.71 19.51 -4.87
CA THR A 100 -2.85 19.44 -6.07
C THR A 100 -1.53 20.19 -5.89
N SER A 101 -1.56 21.41 -5.33
CA SER A 101 -0.34 22.20 -5.08
C SER A 101 0.59 21.52 -4.07
N LEU A 102 0.05 21.05 -2.95
CA LEU A 102 0.81 20.33 -1.92
C LEU A 102 1.49 19.08 -2.48
N ILE A 103 0.81 18.35 -3.37
CA ILE A 103 1.37 17.16 -4.00
C ILE A 103 2.52 17.53 -4.94
N LYS A 104 2.39 18.61 -5.71
CA LYS A 104 3.47 19.12 -6.58
C LYS A 104 4.68 19.60 -5.78
N ASP A 105 4.45 20.27 -4.66
CA ASP A 105 5.50 20.85 -3.82
C ASP A 105 6.19 19.82 -2.89
N CYS A 106 5.58 18.63 -2.73
CA CYS A 106 6.10 17.55 -1.90
C CYS A 106 7.49 17.07 -2.37
N GLY A 107 7.77 17.16 -3.66
CA GLY A 107 9.04 16.69 -4.24
C GLY A 107 9.14 15.17 -4.29
N THR A 108 8.00 14.50 -4.49
CA THR A 108 7.87 13.05 -4.71
C THR A 108 8.63 12.64 -5.96
N ASP A 109 9.37 11.52 -5.94
CA ASP A 109 10.02 11.02 -7.15
C ASP A 109 8.97 10.51 -8.15
N ILE A 110 8.83 11.23 -9.26
CA ILE A 110 7.87 10.91 -10.33
C ILE A 110 8.13 9.51 -10.89
N HIS A 111 9.39 9.11 -11.05
CA HIS A 111 9.72 7.81 -11.62
C HIS A 111 9.32 6.67 -10.67
N PHE A 112 9.63 6.82 -9.38
CA PHE A 112 9.17 5.90 -8.33
C PHE A 112 7.64 5.78 -8.33
N LEU A 113 6.93 6.91 -8.32
CA LEU A 113 5.47 6.93 -8.25
C LEU A 113 4.84 6.26 -9.49
N VAL A 114 5.32 6.56 -10.69
CA VAL A 114 4.84 5.94 -11.94
C VAL A 114 5.11 4.43 -11.96
N ASP A 115 6.27 3.99 -11.48
CA ASP A 115 6.61 2.56 -11.43
C ASP A 115 5.74 1.79 -10.44
N LYS A 116 5.41 2.40 -9.30
CA LYS A 116 4.49 1.82 -8.33
C LYS A 116 3.07 1.78 -8.88
N LEU A 117 2.58 2.86 -9.48
CA LEU A 117 1.25 2.88 -10.10
C LEU A 117 1.10 1.89 -11.25
N LEU A 118 2.19 1.61 -11.98
CA LEU A 118 2.24 0.54 -12.98
C LEU A 118 2.15 -0.86 -12.34
N GLN A 119 2.84 -1.10 -11.22
CA GLN A 119 2.75 -2.37 -10.47
C GLN A 119 1.32 -2.65 -9.99
N TYR A 120 0.62 -1.62 -9.51
CA TYR A 120 -0.78 -1.70 -9.11
C TYR A 120 -1.77 -1.69 -10.28
N LYS A 121 -1.29 -1.62 -11.53
CA LYS A 121 -2.10 -1.55 -12.77
C LYS A 121 -3.06 -0.35 -12.82
N ILE A 122 -2.77 0.71 -12.07
CA ILE A 122 -3.48 1.99 -12.14
C ILE A 122 -3.05 2.73 -13.41
N VAL A 123 -1.75 2.69 -13.70
CA VAL A 123 -1.15 3.20 -14.93
C VAL A 123 -0.75 2.02 -15.80
N ASN A 124 -0.90 2.14 -17.12
CA ASN A 124 -0.41 1.14 -18.08
C ASN A 124 0.89 1.58 -18.77
N VAL A 125 1.52 0.67 -19.52
CA VAL A 125 2.80 0.93 -20.21
C VAL A 125 2.70 2.06 -21.25
N ARG A 126 1.52 2.29 -21.84
CA ARG A 126 1.31 3.39 -22.79
C ARG A 126 1.25 4.74 -22.06
N GLU A 127 0.53 4.81 -20.95
CA GLU A 127 0.44 5.99 -20.09
C GLU A 127 1.78 6.33 -19.45
N LYS A 128 2.50 5.35 -18.92
CA LYS A 128 3.89 5.54 -18.43
C LYS A 128 4.77 6.20 -19.48
N ARG A 129 4.74 5.71 -20.73
CA ARG A 129 5.50 6.33 -21.83
C ARG A 129 5.05 7.76 -22.11
N ARG A 130 3.75 8.04 -22.06
CA ARG A 130 3.20 9.39 -22.26
C ARG A 130 3.66 10.36 -21.17
N ILE A 131 3.63 9.92 -19.90
CA ILE A 131 4.12 10.72 -18.76
C ILE A 131 5.62 11.02 -18.95
N VAL A 132 6.45 9.99 -19.17
CA VAL A 132 7.90 10.16 -19.30
C VAL A 132 8.30 11.00 -20.52
N ALA A 133 7.46 11.01 -21.57
CA ALA A 133 7.70 11.80 -22.78
C ALA A 133 7.48 13.32 -22.61
N GLN A 134 6.87 13.78 -21.51
CA GLN A 134 6.73 15.22 -21.24
C GLN A 134 8.11 15.87 -21.04
N GLU A 135 8.23 17.16 -21.36
CA GLU A 135 9.52 17.86 -21.41
C GLU A 135 10.02 18.20 -19.99
N SER A 136 9.14 18.73 -19.15
CA SER A 136 9.48 19.18 -17.79
C SER A 136 8.89 18.29 -16.69
N ASP A 137 9.53 18.27 -15.52
CA ASP A 137 9.01 17.53 -14.35
C ASP A 137 7.65 18.05 -13.88
N ALA A 138 7.36 19.34 -14.07
CA ALA A 138 6.06 19.91 -13.78
C ALA A 138 4.96 19.30 -14.67
N GLU A 139 5.20 19.23 -15.99
CA GLU A 139 4.26 18.62 -16.94
C GLU A 139 4.11 17.12 -16.71
N ARG A 140 5.20 16.42 -16.33
CA ARG A 140 5.16 15.00 -15.96
C ARG A 140 4.25 14.79 -14.75
N MET A 141 4.39 15.62 -13.71
CA MET A 141 3.56 15.55 -12.52
C MET A 141 2.10 15.91 -12.82
N ASP A 142 1.85 16.91 -13.67
CA ASP A 142 0.51 17.29 -14.09
C ASP A 142 -0.24 16.17 -14.82
N GLU A 143 0.42 15.54 -15.79
CA GLU A 143 -0.14 14.40 -16.52
C GLU A 143 -0.40 13.21 -15.58
N LEU A 144 0.52 12.96 -14.65
CA LEU A 144 0.38 11.90 -13.66
C LEU A 144 -0.81 12.13 -12.74
N LEU A 145 -0.95 13.34 -12.20
CA LEU A 145 -2.07 13.72 -11.34
C LEU A 145 -3.40 13.63 -12.08
N LEU A 146 -3.45 14.01 -13.35
CA LEU A 146 -4.64 13.87 -14.17
C LEU A 146 -5.09 12.40 -14.30
N ILE A 147 -4.16 11.48 -14.52
CA ILE A 147 -4.45 10.04 -14.61
C ILE A 147 -4.92 9.50 -13.25
N ILE A 148 -4.26 9.89 -12.15
CA ILE A 148 -4.63 9.48 -10.79
C ILE A 148 -6.03 9.98 -10.45
N LEU A 149 -6.33 11.26 -10.70
CA LEU A 149 -7.66 11.85 -10.48
C LEU A 149 -8.73 11.09 -11.27
N SER A 150 -8.48 10.84 -12.56
CA SER A 150 -9.40 10.08 -13.41
C SER A 150 -9.63 8.66 -12.86
N SER A 151 -8.57 8.01 -12.37
CA SER A 151 -8.65 6.66 -11.80
C SER A 151 -9.40 6.62 -10.48
N ILE A 152 -9.20 7.62 -9.61
CA ILE A 152 -9.94 7.77 -8.34
C ILE A 152 -11.42 7.98 -8.60
N CYS A 153 -11.76 8.81 -9.59
CA CYS A 153 -13.14 9.01 -10.03
C CYS A 153 -13.84 7.68 -10.37
N MET A 154 -13.12 6.76 -11.02
CA MET A 154 -13.65 5.44 -11.39
C MET A 154 -13.70 4.45 -10.23
N ASP A 155 -12.66 4.42 -9.38
CA ASP A 155 -12.59 3.58 -8.19
C ASP A 155 -11.81 4.29 -7.08
N GLY A 156 -12.52 4.66 -6.01
CA GLY A 156 -11.90 5.36 -4.89
C GLY A 156 -10.81 4.54 -4.17
N LYS A 157 -10.72 3.22 -4.36
CA LYS A 157 -9.60 2.41 -3.86
C LYS A 157 -8.24 2.91 -4.32
N VAL A 158 -8.18 3.54 -5.50
CA VAL A 158 -6.95 4.13 -6.04
C VAL A 158 -6.37 5.18 -5.09
N PHE A 159 -7.22 5.92 -4.37
CA PHE A 159 -6.77 6.88 -3.35
C PHE A 159 -6.04 6.18 -2.20
N GLY A 160 -6.59 5.07 -1.69
CA GLY A 160 -5.93 4.26 -0.67
C GLY A 160 -4.58 3.72 -1.13
N ILE A 161 -4.53 3.20 -2.36
CA ILE A 161 -3.27 2.71 -2.96
C ILE A 161 -2.24 3.85 -3.06
N LEU A 162 -2.66 5.06 -3.44
CA LEU A 162 -1.77 6.21 -3.49
C LEU A 162 -1.19 6.55 -2.11
N LEU A 163 -2.02 6.56 -1.06
CA LEU A 163 -1.56 6.80 0.31
C LEU A 163 -0.51 5.77 0.75
N ASP A 164 -0.72 4.50 0.38
CA ASP A 164 0.23 3.42 0.67
C ASP A 164 1.54 3.60 -0.10
N ILE A 165 1.50 4.00 -1.37
CA ILE A 165 2.70 4.28 -2.17
C ILE A 165 3.49 5.45 -1.58
N LEU A 166 2.82 6.54 -1.20
CA LEU A 166 3.47 7.69 -0.56
C LEU A 166 4.16 7.30 0.76
N ARG A 167 3.55 6.41 1.54
CA ARG A 167 4.18 5.88 2.77
C ARG A 167 5.34 4.94 2.47
N GLU A 168 5.29 4.21 1.37
CA GLU A 168 6.36 3.29 0.94
C GLU A 168 7.63 4.03 0.50
N GLU A 169 7.52 5.26 -0.01
CA GLU A 169 8.69 6.09 -0.35
C GLU A 169 9.55 6.45 0.87
N ASP A 170 8.98 6.34 2.08
CA ASP A 170 9.66 6.51 3.38
C ASP A 170 10.44 7.83 3.53
N THR A 171 9.92 8.90 2.93
CA THR A 171 10.47 10.25 3.14
C THR A 171 9.57 11.06 4.07
N LEU A 172 10.17 11.94 4.88
CA LEU A 172 9.41 12.81 5.79
C LEU A 172 8.34 13.63 5.05
N ARG A 173 8.61 14.02 3.81
CA ARG A 173 7.68 14.81 2.99
C ARG A 173 6.49 13.98 2.53
N THR A 174 6.72 12.78 2.00
CA THR A 174 5.67 11.90 1.47
C THR A 174 4.80 11.31 2.57
N ILE A 175 5.39 10.95 3.72
CA ILE A 175 4.64 10.53 4.91
C ILE A 175 3.74 11.67 5.41
N LYS A 176 4.27 12.89 5.49
CA LYS A 176 3.49 14.06 5.91
C LYS A 176 2.36 14.33 4.92
N LEU A 177 2.63 14.30 3.62
CA LEU A 177 1.61 14.47 2.58
C LEU A 177 0.51 13.42 2.70
N ALA A 178 0.85 12.14 2.85
CA ALA A 178 -0.14 11.07 3.03
C ALA A 178 -1.03 11.31 4.26
N ASN A 179 -0.45 11.81 5.35
CA ASN A 179 -1.19 12.14 6.57
C ASN A 179 -2.11 13.37 6.39
N GLU A 180 -1.68 14.38 5.64
CA GLU A 180 -2.52 15.54 5.34
C GLU A 180 -3.71 15.15 4.42
N LEU A 181 -3.46 14.30 3.41
CA LEU A 181 -4.50 13.82 2.51
C LEU A 181 -5.57 13.01 3.25
N ILE A 182 -5.17 12.09 4.13
CA ILE A 182 -6.16 11.30 4.90
C ILE A 182 -6.92 12.16 5.91
N GLN A 183 -6.25 13.10 6.60
CA GLN A 183 -6.93 14.02 7.53
C GLN A 183 -8.00 14.86 6.82
N LYS A 184 -7.70 15.34 5.61
CA LYS A 184 -8.64 16.13 4.83
C LYS A 184 -9.80 15.28 4.30
N TYR A 185 -9.53 14.04 3.92
CA TYR A 185 -10.57 13.08 3.57
C TYR A 185 -11.52 12.83 4.76
N ASP A 186 -10.97 12.53 5.93
CA ASP A 186 -11.75 12.26 7.13
C ASP A 186 -12.64 13.47 7.51
N PHE A 187 -12.08 14.67 7.46
CA PHE A 187 -12.81 15.92 7.68
C PHE A 187 -14.03 16.06 6.76
N LEU A 188 -13.88 15.77 5.47
CA LEU A 188 -14.95 15.85 4.47
C LEU A 188 -15.96 14.69 4.55
N THR A 189 -15.64 13.61 5.25
CA THR A 189 -16.60 12.53 5.51
C THR A 189 -17.46 12.76 6.74
N THR A 190 -17.03 13.66 7.64
CA THR A 190 -17.75 14.00 8.87
C THR A 190 -18.69 15.21 8.75
N ASP A 191 -18.57 15.99 7.67
CA ASP A 191 -19.49 17.08 7.29
C ASP A 191 -20.67 16.56 6.43
#